data_AF-A0A1H7NLS0-F1
#
_entry.id   AF-A0A1H7NLS0-F1
#
_cell.length_a   1.000
_cell.length_b   1.000
_cell.length_c   1.000
_cell.angle_alpha   90.00
_cell.angle_beta   90.00
_cell.angle_gamma   90.00
#
_symmetry.space_group_name_H-M   'P 1'
#
loop_
_entity.id
_entity.type
_entity.pdbx_description
1 polymer ?
#
loop_
_entity_poly.entity_id
_entity_poly.type
_entity_poly.pdbx_seq_one_letter_code
_entity_poly.pdbx_strand_id
1 'polypeptide(L)' 'MQKTFSEAEYAGKKKLTRRDRFLSDLEQLTPWTLLEAQIAPFYADNTGKRGRPSIGLPRMLRLYVVQQC' A
#
# COMPACT_ATOMS: atom_id res chain seq x y z
N MET A 1 8.19 -11.86 -16.60
CA MET A 1 8.00 -10.54 -15.97
C MET A 1 9.23 -9.69 -16.33
N GLN A 2 9.11 -8.78 -17.29
CA GLN A 2 10.24 -7.98 -17.77
C GLN A 2 10.46 -6.81 -16.81
N LYS A 3 11.58 -6.84 -16.08
CA LYS A 3 11.98 -5.73 -15.22
C LYS A 3 12.42 -4.56 -16.11
N THR A 4 11.93 -3.37 -15.83
CA THR A 4 12.33 -2.16 -16.52
C THR A 4 13.79 -1.83 -16.20
N PHE A 5 14.49 -1.15 -17.11
CA PHE A 5 15.89 -0.72 -16.87
C PHE A 5 16.01 0.09 -15.57
N SER A 6 14.98 0.87 -15.23
CA SER A 6 14.88 1.61 -13.98
C SER A 6 14.82 0.69 -12.75
N GLU A 7 14.04 -0.39 -12.79
CA GLU A 7 13.98 -1.38 -11.70
C GLU A 7 15.29 -2.16 -11.54
N ALA A 8 15.97 -2.47 -12.66
CA ALA A 8 17.27 -3.13 -12.66
C ALA A 8 18.40 -2.22 -12.12
N GLU A 9 18.38 -0.93 -12.46
CA GLU A 9 19.33 0.04 -11.92
C GLU A 9 19.10 0.30 -10.42
N TYR A 10 17.82 0.35 -9.99
CA TYR A 10 17.47 0.44 -8.57
C TYR A 10 17.91 -0.80 -7.78
N ALA A 11 17.92 -1.98 -8.40
CA ALA A 11 18.39 -3.20 -7.75
C ALA A 11 19.91 -3.21 -7.52
N GLY A 12 20.68 -2.57 -8.42
CA GLY A 12 22.16 -2.56 -8.38
C GLY A 12 22.79 -1.50 -7.48
N LYS A 13 22.09 -0.43 -7.12
CA LYS A 13 22.60 0.68 -6.29
C LYS A 13 21.75 0.90 -5.04
N LYS A 14 21.77 -0.01 -4.07
CA LYS A 14 20.84 0.03 -2.92
C LYS A 14 21.43 0.64 -1.66
N LYS A 15 21.68 1.95 -1.67
CA LYS A 15 21.62 2.67 -0.40
C LYS A 15 20.14 2.73 -0.01
N LEU A 16 19.71 1.88 0.94
CA LEU A 16 18.35 1.91 1.47
C LEU A 16 18.01 3.34 1.88
N THR A 17 17.04 3.93 1.18
CA THR A 17 16.62 5.30 1.46
C THR A 17 15.88 5.34 2.78
N ARG A 18 15.78 6.53 3.40
CA ARG A 18 14.97 6.68 4.62
C ARG A 18 13.51 6.26 4.39
N ARG A 19 12.99 6.54 3.18
CA ARG A 19 11.64 6.16 2.77
C ARG A 19 11.46 4.64 2.69
N ASP A 20 12.44 3.92 2.15
CA ASP A 20 12.37 2.45 2.07
C ASP A 20 12.35 1.80 3.45
N ARG A 21 13.18 2.30 4.37
CA ARG A 21 13.18 1.81 5.76
C ARG A 21 11.85 2.07 6.43
N PHE A 22 11.35 3.30 6.33
CA PHE A 22 10.06 3.67 6.90
C PHE A 22 8.90 2.79 6.39
N LEU A 23 8.83 2.56 5.07
CA LEU A 23 7.79 1.70 4.49
C LEU A 23 7.96 0.23 4.93
N SER A 24 9.20 -0.25 5.03
CA SER A 24 9.49 -1.59 5.55
C SER A 24 9.07 -1.74 7.02
N ASP A 25 9.36 -0.73 7.85
CA ASP A 25 9.01 -0.72 9.26
C ASP A 25 7.49 -0.69 9.42
N LEU A 26 6.78 0.14 8.64
CA LEU A 26 5.31 0.14 8.62
C LEU A 26 4.73 -1.23 8.26
N GLU A 27 5.28 -1.91 7.26
CA GLU A 27 4.78 -3.22 6.84
C GLU A 27 4.97 -4.28 7.93
N GLN A 28 6.03 -4.17 8.75
CA GLN A 28 6.30 -5.08 9.85
C GLN A 28 5.49 -4.76 11.12
N LEU A 29 5.32 -3.47 11.42
CA LEU A 29 4.70 -3.01 12.67
C LEU A 29 3.17 -2.97 12.59
N THR A 30 2.60 -2.81 11.39
CA THR A 30 1.17 -2.61 11.22
C THR A 30 0.43 -3.95 11.04
N PRO A 31 -0.56 -4.28 11.88
CA PRO A 31 -1.33 -5.51 11.74
C PRO A 31 -2.41 -5.37 10.64
N TRP A 32 -1.98 -5.33 9.37
CA TRP A 32 -2.84 -5.02 8.22
C TRP A 32 -4.09 -5.89 8.14
N THR A 33 -3.95 -7.21 8.28
CA THR A 33 -5.07 -8.15 8.16
C THR A 33 -6.16 -7.89 9.21
N LEU A 34 -5.77 -7.57 10.44
CA LEU A 34 -6.70 -7.25 11.52
C LEU A 34 -7.40 -5.91 11.27
N LEU A 35 -6.64 -4.90 10.83
CA LEU A 35 -7.21 -3.58 10.50
C LEU A 35 -8.17 -3.66 9.32
N GLU A 36 -7.79 -4.39 8.26
CA GLU A 36 -8.64 -4.62 7.09
C GLU A 36 -9.94 -5.34 7.51
N ALA A 37 -9.87 -6.36 8.36
CA ALA A 37 -11.06 -7.07 8.85
C ALA A 37 -11.99 -6.18 9.70
N GLN A 38 -11.43 -5.29 10.52
CA GLN A 38 -12.21 -4.36 11.36
C GLN A 38 -12.87 -3.25 10.52
N ILE A 39 -12.21 -2.80 9.45
CA ILE A 39 -12.69 -1.70 8.62
C ILE A 39 -13.62 -2.18 7.49
N ALA A 40 -13.45 -3.43 7.03
CA ALA A 40 -14.23 -4.01 5.93
C ALA A 40 -15.76 -3.82 6.04
N PRO A 41 -16.42 -3.99 7.22
CA PRO A 41 -17.86 -3.77 7.35
C PRO A 41 -18.30 -2.32 7.06
N PHE A 42 -17.40 -1.35 7.25
CA PHE A 42 -17.66 0.08 7.06
C PHE A 42 -17.18 0.59 5.71
N TYR A 43 -16.38 -0.20 4.99
CA TYR A 43 -15.85 0.18 3.68
C TYR A 43 -16.82 -0.20 2.58
N ALA A 44 -17.63 0.77 2.14
CA ALA A 44 -18.54 0.55 1.02
C ALA A 44 -17.75 0.41 -0.28
N ASP A 45 -17.50 -0.82 -0.71
CA ASP A 45 -16.99 -1.08 -2.05
C ASP A 45 -18.11 -0.84 -3.07
N ASN A 46 -17.87 0.08 -4.00
CA ASN A 46 -18.79 0.39 -5.09
C ASN A 46 -18.33 -0.23 -6.43
N THR A 47 -17.35 -1.15 -6.39
CA THR A 47 -16.90 -1.91 -7.56
C THR A 47 -18.10 -2.58 -8.24
N GLY A 48 -18.34 -2.26 -9.52
CA GLY A 48 -19.48 -2.77 -10.29
C GLY A 48 -20.76 -1.92 -10.24
N LYS A 49 -20.79 -0.81 -9.48
CA LYS A 49 -21.89 0.17 -9.50
C LYS A 49 -21.59 1.32 -10.48
N ARG A 50 -22.64 2.05 -10.91
CA ARG A 50 -22.50 3.25 -11.75
C ARG A 50 -21.65 4.30 -11.04
N GLY A 51 -20.56 4.74 -11.68
CA GLY A 51 -19.65 5.75 -11.16
C GLY A 51 -18.19 5.30 -11.21
N ARG A 52 -17.30 6.10 -10.62
CA ARG A 52 -15.88 5.73 -10.48
C ARG A 52 -15.75 4.62 -9.42
N PRO A 53 -15.09 3.49 -9.72
CA PRO A 53 -14.87 2.46 -8.73
C PRO A 53 -14.01 3.02 -7.58
N SER A 54 -14.39 2.66 -6.36
CA SER A 54 -13.63 2.91 -5.15
C SER A 54 -12.30 2.18 -5.25
N ILE A 55 -11.26 2.79 -4.71
CA ILE A 55 -9.97 2.11 -4.55
C ILE A 55 -10.19 0.93 -3.60
N GLY A 56 -9.55 -0.22 -3.81
CA GLY A 56 -9.70 -1.34 -2.87
C GLY A 56 -9.26 -0.96 -1.45
N LEU A 57 -9.98 -1.47 -0.44
CA LEU A 57 -9.70 -1.22 0.98
C LEU A 57 -8.21 -1.38 1.34
N PRO A 58 -7.50 -2.45 0.93
CA PRO A 58 -6.09 -2.64 1.30
C PRO A 58 -5.19 -1.50 0.83
N ARG A 59 -5.46 -0.95 -0.36
CA ARG A 59 -4.68 0.13 -0.94
C ARG A 59 -5.01 1.46 -0.31
N MET A 60 -6.30 1.72 -0.06
CA MET A 60 -6.73 2.99 0.52
C MET A 60 -6.29 3.10 2.00
N LEU A 61 -6.37 2.01 2.74
CA LEU A 61 -5.88 1.93 4.13
C LEU A 61 -4.39 2.23 4.22
N ARG A 62 -3.56 1.57 3.40
CA ARG A 62 -2.10 1.80 3.37
C ARG A 62 -1.77 3.26 3.04
N LEU A 63 -2.47 3.85 2.09
CA LEU A 63 -2.27 5.24 1.69
C LEU A 63 -2.60 6.21 2.84
N TYR A 64 -3.72 5.97 3.53
CA TYR A 64 -4.13 6.80 4.67
C TYR A 64 -3.12 6.73 5.83
N VAL A 65 -2.64 5.53 6.18
CA VAL A 65 -1.62 5.35 7.22
C VAL A 65 -0.34 6.10 6.86
N VAL A 66 0.17 5.95 5.63
CA VAL A 66 1.38 6.66 5.17
C VAL A 66 1.19 8.18 5.15
N GLN A 67 -0.01 8.67 4.89
CA GLN A 67 -0.31 10.11 4.89
C GLN A 67 -0.37 10.70 6.31
N GLN A 68 -0.78 9.91 7.29
CA GLN A 68 -1.00 10.36 8.68
C GLN A 68 0.22 10.19 9.59
N CYS A 69 1.25 9.46 9.15
CA CYS A 69 2.55 9.37 9.78
C CYS A 69 3.49 10.50 9.33
#